data_AF-A0A376ZQ38-F1
#
_entry.id   AF-A0A376ZQ38-F1
#
_cell.length_a   1.000
_cell.length_b   1.000
_cell.length_c   1.000
_cell.angle_alpha   90.00
_cell.angle_beta   90.00
_cell.angle_gamma   90.00
#
_symmetry.space_group_name_H-M   'P 1'
#
loop_
_entity.id
_entity.type
_entity.pdbx_description
1 polymer ?
#
loop_
_entity_poly.entity_id
_entity_poly.type
_entity_poly.pdbx_seq_one_letter_code
_entity_poly.pdbx_strand_id
1 'polypeptide(L)'
;MGEAIAHALDKDLKDCAVYSREGHTGERVPGTIGFATVRAGDIVGEHTAMFADIGERLEITHKASSRMTFANGAVRSALWLSGKESGLFDMRDVLDLNSL
;
A
#
# COMPACT_ATOMS: atom_id res chain seq x y z
N MET A 1 -1.20 -0.27 -1.00
CA MET A 1 -1.71 0.68 0.02
C MET A 1 -2.88 1.49 -0.52
N GLY A 2 -2.69 2.31 -1.56
CA GLY A 2 -3.79 3.13 -2.13
C GLY A 2 -5.05 2.33 -2.48
N GLU A 3 -4.91 1.23 -3.23
CA GLU A 3 -6.04 0.37 -3.62
C GLU A 3 -6.81 -0.18 -2.41
N ALA A 4 -6.09 -0.67 -1.40
CA ALA A 4 -6.70 -1.21 -0.19
C ALA A 4 -7.45 -0.13 0.60
N ILE A 5 -6.94 1.10 0.64
CA ILE A 5 -7.60 2.24 1.28
C ILE A 5 -8.86 2.65 0.49
N ALA A 6 -8.78 2.73 -0.84
CA ALA A 6 -9.93 3.05 -1.67
C ALA A 6 -11.05 2.01 -1.51
N HIS A 7 -10.69 0.72 -1.57
CA HIS A 7 -11.62 -0.38 -1.36
C HIS A 7 -12.26 -0.33 0.04
N ALA A 8 -11.51 -0.06 1.09
CA ALA A 8 -12.04 0.09 2.45
C ALA A 8 -12.98 1.29 2.62
N LEU A 9 -12.96 2.24 1.68
CA LEU A 9 -13.84 3.41 1.64
C LEU A 9 -14.98 3.25 0.61
N ASP A 10 -15.19 2.04 0.08
CA ASP A 10 -16.17 1.73 -0.98
C ASP A 10 -16.01 2.62 -2.23
N LYS A 11 -14.75 2.88 -2.63
CA LYS A 11 -14.39 3.68 -3.80
C LYS A 11 -13.47 2.91 -4.73
N ASP A 12 -13.59 3.21 -6.02
CA ASP A 12 -12.56 2.85 -6.99
C ASP A 12 -11.40 3.86 -6.88
N LEU A 13 -10.16 3.36 -6.78
CA LEU A 13 -9.00 4.23 -6.66
C LEU A 13 -8.88 5.15 -7.87
N LYS A 14 -9.23 4.67 -9.07
CA LYS A 14 -9.10 5.45 -10.32
C LYS A 14 -9.92 6.74 -10.29
N ASP A 15 -11.00 6.78 -9.52
CA ASP A 15 -11.94 7.89 -9.46
C ASP A 15 -11.57 8.93 -8.38
N CYS A 16 -10.70 8.56 -7.43
CA CYS A 16 -10.36 9.40 -6.29
C CYS A 16 -8.87 9.67 -6.09
N ALA A 17 -7.99 9.03 -6.88
CA ALA A 17 -6.55 9.22 -6.79
C ALA A 17 -6.11 10.58 -7.36
N VAL A 18 -5.23 11.26 -6.62
CA VAL A 18 -4.56 12.49 -7.06
C VAL A 18 -3.06 12.25 -7.01
N TYR A 19 -2.44 12.10 -8.18
CA TYR A 19 -1.02 11.75 -8.32
C TYR A 19 -0.06 12.94 -8.38
N SER A 20 -0.58 14.15 -8.60
CA SER A 20 0.20 15.38 -8.66
C SER A 20 -0.57 16.56 -8.07
N ARG A 21 0.18 17.51 -7.53
CA ARG A 21 -0.32 18.84 -7.16
C ARG A 21 0.76 19.85 -7.55
N GLU A 22 0.51 20.57 -8.64
CA GLU A 22 1.46 21.51 -9.23
C GLU A 22 0.82 22.90 -9.34
N GLY A 23 1.58 23.94 -8.98
CA GLY A 23 1.08 25.32 -8.96
C GLY A 23 0.00 25.58 -7.91
N HIS A 24 -0.92 26.50 -8.21
CA HIS A 24 -2.03 26.85 -7.32
C HIS A 24 -3.22 25.90 -7.55
N THR A 25 -3.34 24.87 -6.72
CA THR A 25 -4.37 23.82 -6.85
C THR A 25 -5.65 24.08 -6.04
N GLY A 26 -5.67 25.09 -5.18
CA GLY A 26 -6.78 25.38 -4.28
C GLY A 26 -6.83 24.43 -3.07
N GLU A 27 -7.97 24.39 -2.38
CA GLU A 27 -8.17 23.47 -1.26
C GLU A 27 -8.22 22.01 -1.73
N ARG A 28 -7.77 21.08 -0.87
CA ARG A 28 -7.86 19.65 -1.17
C ARG A 28 -9.33 19.22 -1.22
N VAL A 29 -9.73 18.62 -2.34
CA VAL A 29 -11.07 18.05 -2.51
C VAL A 29 -11.31 16.89 -1.51
N PRO A 30 -12.40 16.93 -0.72
CA PRO A 30 -12.77 15.85 0.20
C PRO A 30 -12.91 14.51 -0.52
N GLY A 31 -12.54 13.43 0.17
CA GLY A 31 -12.65 12.07 -0.37
C GLY A 31 -11.61 11.68 -1.41
N THR A 32 -10.68 12.57 -1.78
CA THR A 32 -9.52 12.23 -2.63
C THR A 32 -8.43 11.50 -1.84
N ILE A 33 -7.71 10.60 -2.51
CA ILE A 33 -6.52 9.91 -2.01
C ILE A 33 -5.30 10.50 -2.72
N GLY A 34 -4.49 11.27 -1.99
CA GLY A 34 -3.29 11.90 -2.53
C GLY A 34 -2.09 10.97 -2.52
N PHE A 35 -1.28 11.01 -3.59
CA PHE A 35 0.01 10.32 -3.67
C PHE A 35 1.15 11.34 -3.73
N ALA A 36 2.17 11.11 -2.92
CA ALA A 36 3.44 11.81 -3.00
C ALA A 36 4.54 10.76 -3.23
N THR A 37 5.21 10.86 -4.37
CA THR A 37 6.18 9.87 -4.81
C THR A 37 7.58 10.46 -4.79
N VAL A 38 8.42 10.00 -3.86
CA VAL A 38 9.82 10.44 -3.74
C VAL A 38 10.74 9.45 -4.42
N ARG A 39 11.79 9.95 -5.09
CA ARG A 39 12.88 9.17 -5.67
C ARG A 39 14.20 9.78 -5.23
N ALA A 40 14.99 9.02 -4.47
CA ALA A 40 16.29 9.48 -3.99
C ALA A 40 17.19 8.28 -3.66
N GLY A 41 18.45 8.38 -4.05
CA GLY A 41 19.52 7.45 -3.66
C GLY A 41 19.19 5.97 -3.89
N ASP A 42 19.55 5.16 -2.90
CA ASP A 42 19.43 3.70 -2.89
C ASP A 42 18.27 3.20 -2.01
N ILE A 43 17.30 4.07 -1.69
CA ILE A 43 16.13 3.74 -0.90
C ILE A 43 15.42 2.51 -1.50
N VAL A 44 15.44 1.40 -0.76
CA VAL A 44 14.82 0.13 -1.20
C VAL A 44 13.31 0.29 -1.31
N GLY A 45 12.69 0.94 -0.33
CA GLY A 45 11.28 1.28 -0.35
C GLY A 45 10.78 1.75 1.01
N GLU A 46 10.23 2.96 1.05
CA GLU A 46 9.48 3.49 2.18
C GLU A 46 8.06 3.82 1.72
N HIS A 47 7.06 3.41 2.50
CA HIS A 47 5.67 3.70 2.23
C HIS A 47 4.99 4.14 3.51
N THR A 48 4.26 5.24 3.46
CA THR A 48 3.44 5.74 4.57
C THR A 48 2.02 5.99 4.06
N ALA A 49 1.04 5.40 4.73
CA ALA A 49 -0.35 5.78 4.63
C ALA A 49 -0.69 6.70 5.81
N MET A 50 -1.09 7.93 5.52
CA MET A 50 -1.41 8.94 6.53
C MET A 50 -2.90 9.24 6.51
N PHE A 51 -3.53 9.11 7.68
CA PHE A 51 -4.90 9.51 7.96
C PHE A 51 -4.83 10.72 8.89
N ALA A 52 -5.22 11.89 8.40
CA ALA A 52 -5.07 13.15 9.12
C ALA A 52 -6.44 13.81 9.35
N ASP A 53 -6.65 14.28 10.56
CA ASP A 53 -7.80 15.07 10.99
C ASP A 53 -7.34 16.34 11.72
N ILE A 54 -8.25 17.25 12.07
CA ILE A 54 -7.93 18.43 12.84
C ILE A 54 -7.59 18.00 14.28
N GLY A 55 -6.31 18.19 14.65
CA GLY A 55 -5.82 17.90 16.01
C GLY A 55 -5.05 16.59 16.13
N GLU A 56 -5.19 15.66 15.19
CA GLU A 56 -4.45 14.40 15.22
C GLU A 56 -4.17 13.80 13.83
N ARG A 57 -3.27 12.81 13.80
CA ARG A 57 -3.05 11.97 12.63
C ARG A 57 -2.57 10.58 13.04
N LEU A 58 -2.95 9.60 12.24
CA LEU A 58 -2.46 8.23 12.31
C LEU A 58 -1.65 7.91 11.05
N GLU A 59 -0.46 7.35 11.25
CA GLU A 59 0.45 6.97 10.17
C GLU A 59 0.78 5.48 10.25
N ILE A 60 0.54 4.75 9.16
CA ILE A 60 0.97 3.36 8.99
C ILE A 60 2.16 3.37 8.03
N THR A 61 3.33 3.03 8.54
CA THR A 61 4.60 3.14 7.79
C THR A 61 5.29 1.79 7.67
N HIS A 62 5.75 1.46 6.45
CA HIS A 62 6.61 0.33 6.15
C HIS A 62 7.92 0.82 5.53
N LYS A 63 9.06 0.39 6.10
CA LYS A 63 10.41 0.70 5.63
C LYS A 63 11.19 -0.58 5.38
N ALA A 64 11.63 -0.80 4.15
CA ALA A 64 12.50 -1.92 3.82
C ALA A 64 13.97 -1.50 3.93
N SER A 65 14.73 -2.15 4.80
CA SER A 65 16.19 -1.94 4.93
C SER A 65 17.00 -2.73 3.89
N SER A 66 16.41 -3.77 3.30
CA SER A 66 17.05 -4.65 2.34
C SER A 66 16.01 -5.32 1.45
N ARG A 67 16.43 -5.76 0.25
CA ARG A 67 15.60 -6.57 -0.66
C ARG A 67 15.37 -7.99 -0.14
N MET A 68 16.10 -8.42 0.89
CA MET A 68 15.98 -9.77 1.48
C MET A 68 14.59 -10.08 2.01
N THR A 69 13.86 -9.10 2.54
CA THR A 69 12.49 -9.31 3.03
C THR A 69 11.57 -9.85 1.93
N PHE A 70 11.70 -9.33 0.70
CA PHE A 70 10.90 -9.78 -0.44
C PHE A 70 11.34 -11.16 -0.93
N ALA A 71 12.66 -11.42 -0.98
CA ALA A 71 13.21 -12.72 -1.36
C ALA A 71 12.74 -13.83 -0.40
N ASN A 72 12.81 -13.58 0.90
CA ASN A 72 12.32 -14.50 1.93
C ASN A 72 10.80 -14.75 1.80
N GLY A 73 10.03 -13.69 1.51
CA GLY A 73 8.60 -13.80 1.22
C GLY A 73 8.32 -14.71 0.02
N ALA A 74 9.02 -14.50 -1.09
CA ALA A 74 8.86 -15.32 -2.30
C ALA A 74 9.21 -16.81 -2.07
N VAL A 75 10.30 -17.10 -1.37
CA VAL A 75 10.67 -18.49 -1.02
C VAL A 75 9.64 -19.12 -0.09
N ARG A 76 9.13 -18.38 0.91
CA ARG A 76 8.04 -18.83 1.77
C ARG A 76 6.78 -19.15 0.96
N SER A 77 6.41 -18.30 0.01
CA SER A 77 5.25 -18.53 -0.87
C SER A 77 5.43 -19.78 -1.73
N ALA A 78 6.63 -20.03 -2.25
CA ALA A 78 6.92 -21.24 -3.02
C ALA A 78 6.75 -22.52 -2.19
N LEU A 79 7.20 -22.51 -0.92
CA LEU A 79 6.99 -23.62 0.01
C LEU A 79 5.51 -23.81 0.33
N TRP A 80 4.79 -22.72 0.60
CA TRP A 80 3.35 -22.74 0.89
C TRP A 80 2.53 -23.29 -0.30
N LEU A 81 2.94 -22.99 -1.54
CA LEU A 81 2.25 -23.41 -2.75
C LEU A 81 2.26 -24.94 -2.96
N SER A 82 3.26 -25.65 -2.41
CA SER A 82 3.41 -27.11 -2.61
C SER A 82 2.20 -27.93 -2.15
N GLY A 83 1.35 -27.39 -1.28
CA GLY A 83 0.12 -28.04 -0.82
C GLY A 83 -1.16 -27.55 -1.49
N LYS A 84 -1.08 -26.78 -2.59
CA LYS A 84 -2.24 -26.20 -3.29
C LYS A 84 -2.43 -26.85 -4.65
N GLU A 85 -3.67 -27.18 -4.99
CA GLU A 85 -4.01 -27.82 -6.25
C GLU A 85 -3.96 -26.84 -7.44
N SER A 86 -4.73 -25.75 -7.35
CA SER A 86 -4.70 -24.64 -8.32
C SER A 86 -5.37 -23.40 -7.71
N GLY A 87 -5.09 -22.24 -8.29
CA GLY A 87 -5.69 -20.96 -7.87
C GLY A 87 -4.79 -19.77 -8.15
N LEU A 88 -5.36 -18.57 -8.08
CA LEU A 88 -4.63 -17.32 -8.04
C LEU A 88 -4.61 -16.83 -6.60
N PHE A 89 -3.41 -16.69 -6.03
CA PHE A 89 -3.21 -16.35 -4.63
C PHE A 89 -2.36 -15.10 -4.50
N ASP A 90 -2.50 -14.41 -3.38
CA ASP A 90 -1.62 -13.31 -2.98
C ASP A 90 -0.98 -13.55 -1.60
N MET A 91 -0.23 -12.57 -1.11
CA MET A 91 0.47 -12.69 0.17
C MET A 91 -0.46 -12.74 1.39
N ARG A 92 -1.73 -12.32 1.28
CA ARG A 92 -2.71 -12.48 2.36
C ARG A 92 -3.08 -13.94 2.54
N ASP A 93 -3.17 -14.71 1.47
CA ASP A 93 -3.39 -16.17 1.53
C ASP A 93 -2.19 -16.88 2.18
N VAL A 94 -0.98 -16.49 1.79
CA VAL A 94 0.28 -17.07 2.32
C VAL A 94 0.49 -16.75 3.81
N LEU A 95 0.02 -15.57 4.24
CA LEU A 95 0.16 -15.08 5.61
C LEU A 95 -1.08 -15.32 6.48
N ASP A 96 -2.13 -15.94 5.93
CA ASP A 96 -3.40 -16.21 6.63
C ASP A 96 -4.07 -14.95 7.19
N LEU A 97 -4.21 -13.91 6.36
CA LEU A 97 -4.73 -12.59 6.74
C LEU A 97 -6.14 -12.30 6.23
N ASN A 98 -6.82 -13.28 5.62
CA ASN A 98 -8.15 -13.08 5.04
C ASN A 98 -9.30 -13.16 6.05
N SER A 99 -9.03 -13.59 7.29
CA SER A 99 -10.05 -13.84 8.32
C SER A 99 -10.15 -12.78 9.41
N LEU A 100 -9.70 -11.55 9.12
CA LEU A 100 -9.74 -10.41 10.03
C LEU A 100 -11.06 -9.63 9.92
#